data_AF-A0AA35X1M3-F1
#
_entry.id   AF-A0AA35X1M3-F1
#
_cell.length_a   1.000
_cell.length_b   1.000
_cell.length_c   1.000
_cell.angle_alpha   90.00
_cell.angle_beta   90.00
_cell.angle_gamma   90.00
#
_symmetry.space_group_name_H-M   'P 1'
#
loop_
_entity.id
_entity.type
_entity.pdbx_description
1 polymer ?
#
loop_
_entity_poly.entity_id
_entity_poly.type
_entity_poly.pdbx_seq_one_letter_code
_entity_poly.pdbx_strand_id
1 'polypeptide(L)'
;MLGRRVEVLKEKLKGLEKEHQQRLTAALDQQKKSLDQLAERRLEWSLRDKEREMQQELSYQADKIHREYQSELREQLKRQTDSHKRLLTEALDTQAEQLAEKWLGELEVKLTEQENHYQKQLTLALSRLRGIEYVVNTIAAAGNETKRQQGMKAACDSLHTALKSASASADPDEHFSFQQEVTALRDAARNDPFVLVVLDSLPSAAVSPAPSGGAGIQGEGGLRERFVKVKRVCRRVALVPEGGRGMGSYALSYLQSMLTVSWRFVGRVVRLGEEEQDLEKLDTFEILERADACMRRGDMDLAVRYVNLLRGVPRRVARDWLCDARNYLETLQAVHLVSEYMAALNITSSSSSSSAASAGQN
;
A
#
# COMPACT_ATOMS: atom_id res chain seq x y z
N MET A 1 -1.02 87.84 -170.05
CA MET A 1 -0.17 87.09 -169.09
C MET A 1 -0.12 87.75 -167.70
N LEU A 2 -1.26 88.23 -167.16
CA LEU A 2 -1.32 88.89 -165.83
C LEU A 2 -2.41 88.30 -164.90
N GLY A 3 -3.49 87.72 -165.43
CA GLY A 3 -4.54 87.07 -164.64
C GLY A 3 -4.09 85.81 -163.88
N ARG A 4 -3.22 84.98 -164.47
CA ARG A 4 -2.76 83.72 -163.84
C ARG A 4 -1.86 83.93 -162.60
N ARG A 5 -1.23 85.10 -162.42
CA ARG A 5 -0.37 85.37 -161.24
C ARG A 5 -1.17 85.84 -160.01
N VAL A 6 -2.30 86.51 -160.21
CA VAL A 6 -3.15 87.02 -159.11
C VAL A 6 -3.98 85.90 -158.48
N GLU A 7 -4.47 84.95 -159.28
CA GLU A 7 -5.19 83.77 -158.77
C GLU A 7 -4.27 82.85 -157.96
N VAL A 8 -3.04 82.61 -158.43
CA VAL A 8 -2.04 81.81 -157.71
C VAL A 8 -1.66 82.45 -156.37
N LEU A 9 -1.62 83.79 -156.26
CA LEU A 9 -1.35 84.47 -155.00
C LEU A 9 -2.55 84.44 -154.04
N LYS A 10 -3.79 84.54 -154.56
CA LYS A 10 -5.01 84.41 -153.75
C LYS A 10 -5.20 82.99 -153.22
N GLU A 11 -4.87 81.97 -154.01
CA GLU A 11 -4.86 80.59 -153.55
C GLU A 11 -3.77 80.34 -152.51
N LYS A 12 -2.57 80.91 -152.69
CA LYS A 12 -1.51 80.84 -151.68
C LYS A 12 -1.87 81.55 -150.38
N LEU A 13 -2.51 82.72 -150.43
CA LEU A 13 -3.00 83.44 -149.25
C LEU A 13 -4.08 82.65 -148.51
N LYS A 14 -5.06 82.10 -149.22
CA LYS A 14 -6.10 81.24 -148.62
C LYS A 14 -5.53 79.94 -148.06
N GLY A 15 -4.52 79.37 -148.72
CA GLY A 15 -3.78 78.21 -148.24
C GLY A 15 -3.05 78.52 -146.94
N LEU A 16 -2.34 79.65 -146.89
CA LEU A 16 -1.66 80.14 -145.69
C LEU A 16 -2.65 80.48 -144.57
N GLU A 17 -3.77 81.15 -144.85
CA GLU A 17 -4.81 81.46 -143.85
C GLU A 17 -5.42 80.18 -143.27
N LYS A 18 -5.72 79.18 -144.11
CA LYS A 18 -6.20 77.88 -143.64
C LYS A 18 -5.14 77.13 -142.84
N GLU A 19 -3.88 77.14 -143.27
CA GLU A 19 -2.78 76.55 -142.51
C GLU A 19 -2.58 77.26 -141.16
N HIS A 20 -2.64 78.58 -141.13
CA HIS A 20 -2.53 79.36 -139.90
C HIS A 20 -3.74 79.13 -138.97
N GLN A 21 -4.96 79.08 -139.51
CA GLN A 21 -6.16 78.74 -138.74
C GLN A 21 -6.09 77.32 -138.20
N GLN A 22 -5.68 76.34 -139.01
CA GLN A 22 -5.48 74.95 -138.57
C GLN A 22 -4.39 74.85 -137.51
N ARG A 23 -3.29 75.59 -137.64
CA ARG A 23 -2.23 75.65 -136.62
C ARG A 23 -2.72 76.31 -135.34
N LEU A 24 -3.53 77.35 -135.42
CA LEU A 24 -4.12 78.03 -134.26
C LEU A 24 -5.15 77.14 -133.54
N THR A 25 -6.04 76.49 -134.27
CA THR A 25 -7.01 75.55 -133.68
C THR A 25 -6.30 74.34 -133.08
N ALA A 26 -5.30 73.79 -133.76
CA ALA A 26 -4.48 72.70 -133.22
C ALA A 26 -3.70 73.13 -131.96
N ALA A 27 -3.13 74.35 -131.95
CA ALA A 27 -2.45 74.90 -130.78
C ALA A 27 -3.40 75.16 -129.62
N LEU A 28 -4.61 75.68 -129.88
CA LEU A 28 -5.64 75.88 -128.86
C LEU A 28 -6.17 74.56 -128.30
N ASP A 29 -6.39 73.56 -129.15
CA ASP A 29 -6.81 72.22 -128.70
C ASP A 29 -5.70 71.52 -127.93
N GLN A 30 -4.43 71.71 -128.33
CA GLN A 30 -3.28 71.22 -127.59
C GLN A 30 -3.12 71.94 -126.25
N GLN A 31 -3.38 73.25 -126.20
CA GLN A 31 -3.42 74.01 -124.95
C GLN A 31 -4.55 73.57 -124.04
N LYS A 32 -5.78 73.42 -124.55
CA LYS A 32 -6.93 72.90 -123.78
C LYS A 32 -6.63 71.52 -123.21
N LYS A 33 -6.17 70.57 -124.04
CA LYS A 33 -5.74 69.25 -123.59
C LYS A 33 -4.65 69.32 -122.53
N SER A 34 -3.69 70.23 -122.67
CA SER A 34 -2.63 70.40 -121.65
C SER A 34 -3.16 70.99 -120.34
N LEU A 35 -4.11 71.92 -120.41
CA LEU A 35 -4.75 72.53 -119.24
C LEU A 35 -5.69 71.54 -118.54
N ASP A 36 -6.46 70.76 -119.31
CA ASP A 36 -7.33 69.70 -118.80
C ASP A 36 -6.50 68.61 -118.12
N GLN A 37 -5.39 68.17 -118.74
CA GLN A 37 -4.43 67.24 -118.11
C GLN A 37 -3.81 67.81 -116.84
N LEU A 38 -3.50 69.11 -116.80
CA LEU A 38 -2.97 69.75 -115.59
C LEU A 38 -4.05 69.87 -114.49
N ALA A 39 -5.31 70.15 -114.87
CA ALA A 39 -6.44 70.23 -113.96
C ALA A 39 -6.79 68.84 -113.37
N GLU A 40 -6.85 67.81 -114.21
CA GLU A 40 -7.02 66.41 -113.82
C GLU A 40 -5.91 65.97 -112.85
N ARG A 41 -4.65 66.22 -113.17
CA ARG A 41 -3.52 65.90 -112.28
C ARG A 41 -3.60 66.62 -110.93
N ARG A 42 -4.02 67.89 -110.91
CA ARG A 42 -4.22 68.64 -109.66
C ARG A 42 -5.36 68.07 -108.84
N LEU A 43 -6.48 67.74 -109.49
CA LEU A 43 -7.64 67.14 -108.84
C LEU A 43 -7.29 65.77 -108.27
N GLU A 44 -6.63 64.90 -109.05
CA GLU A 44 -6.10 63.61 -108.61
C GLU A 44 -5.13 63.75 -107.45
N TRP A 45 -4.20 64.71 -107.51
CA TRP A 45 -3.27 64.97 -106.41
C TRP A 45 -4.02 65.38 -105.14
N SER A 46 -4.98 66.29 -105.24
CA SER A 46 -5.79 66.74 -104.08
C SER A 46 -6.69 65.64 -103.52
N LEU A 47 -7.27 64.78 -104.36
CA LEU A 47 -8.06 63.62 -103.96
C LEU A 47 -7.18 62.61 -103.23
N ARG A 48 -6.01 62.27 -103.79
CA ARG A 48 -5.05 61.37 -103.14
C ARG A 48 -4.51 61.93 -101.84
N ASP A 49 -4.36 63.25 -101.73
CA ASP A 49 -3.95 63.90 -100.49
C ASP A 49 -5.05 63.79 -99.44
N LYS A 50 -6.31 64.08 -99.81
CA LYS A 50 -7.47 63.91 -98.92
C LYS A 50 -7.72 62.46 -98.53
N GLU A 51 -7.56 61.52 -99.45
CA GLU A 51 -7.65 60.09 -99.16
C GLU A 51 -6.57 59.65 -98.18
N ARG A 52 -5.33 60.13 -98.34
CA ARG A 52 -4.24 59.87 -97.39
C ARG A 52 -4.52 60.48 -96.01
N GLU A 53 -4.96 61.74 -95.95
CA GLU A 53 -5.36 62.39 -94.70
C GLU A 53 -6.49 61.62 -94.00
N MET A 54 -7.52 61.23 -94.74
CA MET A 54 -8.65 60.45 -94.21
C MET A 54 -8.21 59.06 -93.73
N GLN A 55 -7.33 58.38 -94.47
CA GLN A 55 -6.78 57.09 -94.05
C GLN A 55 -5.90 57.22 -92.79
N GLN A 56 -5.12 58.29 -92.70
CA GLN A 56 -4.31 58.59 -91.51
C GLN A 56 -5.20 58.87 -90.30
N GLU A 57 -6.26 59.66 -90.46
CA GLU A 57 -7.19 59.94 -89.36
C GLU A 57 -7.96 58.67 -88.93
N LEU A 58 -8.45 57.88 -89.89
CA LEU A 58 -9.15 56.62 -89.57
C LEU A 58 -8.23 55.62 -88.87
N SER A 59 -6.98 55.46 -89.34
CA SER A 59 -6.00 54.58 -88.68
C SER A 59 -5.62 55.11 -87.30
N TYR A 60 -5.46 56.42 -87.14
CA TYR A 60 -5.20 57.05 -85.85
C TYR A 60 -6.33 56.82 -84.84
N GLN A 61 -7.59 57.02 -85.26
CA GLN A 61 -8.75 56.79 -84.40
C GLN A 61 -8.92 55.30 -84.07
N ALA A 62 -8.71 54.40 -85.04
CA ALA A 62 -8.76 52.95 -84.80
C ALA A 62 -7.69 52.51 -83.79
N ASP A 63 -6.46 52.99 -83.93
CA ASP A 63 -5.37 52.73 -82.99
C ASP A 63 -5.67 53.29 -81.60
N LYS A 64 -6.23 54.49 -81.53
CA LYS A 64 -6.60 55.13 -80.27
C LYS A 64 -7.64 54.30 -79.52
N ILE A 65 -8.74 53.94 -80.19
CA ILE A 65 -9.79 53.07 -79.63
C ILE A 65 -9.21 51.72 -79.21
N HIS A 66 -8.31 51.15 -80.03
CA HIS A 66 -7.68 49.87 -79.71
C HIS A 66 -6.80 49.95 -78.46
N ARG A 67 -6.02 51.04 -78.29
CA ARG A 67 -5.19 51.27 -77.09
C ARG A 67 -6.04 51.48 -75.84
N GLU A 68 -7.10 52.28 -75.95
CA GLU A 68 -8.05 52.52 -74.86
C GLU A 68 -8.70 51.20 -74.43
N TYR A 69 -9.26 50.43 -75.37
CA TYR A 69 -9.86 49.12 -75.10
C TYR A 69 -8.85 48.12 -74.51
N GLN A 70 -7.62 48.05 -75.03
CA GLN A 70 -6.58 47.19 -74.46
C GLN A 70 -6.22 47.61 -73.02
N SER A 71 -6.20 48.91 -72.73
CA SER A 71 -5.88 49.43 -71.40
C SER A 71 -6.99 49.08 -70.40
N GLU A 72 -8.25 49.27 -70.79
CA GLU A 72 -9.43 48.91 -69.99
C GLU A 72 -9.49 47.40 -69.74
N LEU A 73 -9.27 46.59 -70.78
CA LEU A 73 -9.25 45.14 -70.67
C LEU A 73 -8.15 44.66 -69.71
N ARG A 74 -6.95 45.25 -69.79
CA ARG A 74 -5.85 44.95 -68.85
C ARG A 74 -6.22 45.33 -67.43
N GLU A 75 -6.87 46.48 -67.22
CA GLU A 75 -7.34 46.87 -65.89
C GLU A 75 -8.39 45.90 -65.34
N GLN A 76 -9.36 45.51 -66.17
CA GLN A 76 -10.39 44.56 -65.75
C GLN A 76 -9.79 43.18 -65.42
N LEU A 77 -8.87 42.66 -66.24
CA LEU A 77 -8.17 41.41 -65.97
C LEU A 77 -7.33 41.49 -64.69
N LYS A 78 -6.68 42.63 -64.42
CA LYS A 78 -5.96 42.85 -63.15
C LYS A 78 -6.92 42.82 -61.97
N ARG A 79 -8.03 43.58 -62.03
CA ARG A 79 -9.05 43.61 -60.97
C ARG A 79 -9.64 42.22 -60.72
N GLN A 80 -9.93 41.46 -61.77
CA GLN A 80 -10.40 40.08 -61.66
C GLN A 80 -9.34 39.19 -61.02
N THR A 81 -8.10 39.25 -61.48
CA THR A 81 -7.00 38.45 -60.92
C THR A 81 -6.78 38.78 -59.44
N ASP A 82 -6.82 40.05 -59.07
CA ASP A 82 -6.65 40.48 -57.68
C ASP A 82 -7.83 40.06 -56.81
N SER A 83 -9.06 40.14 -57.33
CA SER A 83 -10.26 39.61 -56.65
C SER A 83 -10.19 38.10 -56.46
N HIS A 84 -9.76 37.37 -57.49
CA HIS A 84 -9.59 35.91 -57.41
C HIS A 84 -8.49 35.53 -56.44
N LYS A 85 -7.37 36.24 -56.44
CA LYS A 85 -6.29 36.04 -55.45
C LYS A 85 -6.78 36.25 -54.04
N ARG A 86 -7.54 37.33 -53.77
CA ARG A 86 -8.12 37.61 -52.45
C ARG A 86 -9.07 36.50 -52.00
N LEU A 87 -9.95 36.05 -52.90
CA LEU A 87 -10.87 34.96 -52.59
C LEU A 87 -10.12 33.65 -52.28
N LEU A 88 -9.05 33.35 -53.02
CA LEU A 88 -8.21 32.17 -52.76
C LEU A 88 -7.46 32.28 -51.45
N THR A 89 -6.90 33.45 -51.11
CA THR A 89 -6.22 33.65 -49.81
C THR A 89 -7.20 33.52 -48.67
N GLU A 90 -8.39 34.13 -48.76
CA GLU A 90 -9.43 34.02 -47.73
C GLU A 90 -9.92 32.57 -47.57
N ALA A 91 -10.10 31.84 -48.67
CA ALA A 91 -10.44 30.42 -48.63
C ALA A 91 -9.32 29.56 -48.01
N LEU A 92 -8.05 29.89 -48.25
CA LEU A 92 -6.91 29.19 -47.64
C LEU A 92 -6.79 29.51 -46.15
N ASP A 93 -6.98 30.76 -45.75
CA ASP A 93 -6.92 31.20 -44.35
C ASP A 93 -8.03 30.53 -43.54
N THR A 94 -9.27 30.56 -44.05
CA THR A 94 -10.40 29.86 -43.40
C THR A 94 -10.20 28.35 -43.33
N GLN A 95 -9.60 27.71 -44.34
CA GLN A 95 -9.24 26.30 -44.27
C GLN A 95 -8.14 26.03 -43.24
N ALA A 96 -7.15 26.91 -43.13
CA ALA A 96 -6.08 26.80 -42.15
C ALA A 96 -6.62 26.92 -40.72
N GLU A 97 -7.51 27.89 -40.47
CA GLU A 97 -8.20 28.06 -39.19
C GLU A 97 -9.04 26.83 -38.83
N GLN A 98 -9.86 26.33 -39.77
CA GLN A 98 -10.65 25.12 -39.55
C GLN A 98 -9.80 23.89 -39.26
N LEU A 99 -8.66 23.74 -39.93
CA LEU A 99 -7.71 22.66 -39.65
C LEU A 99 -7.09 22.85 -38.27
N ALA A 100 -6.66 24.06 -37.92
CA ALA A 100 -6.09 24.35 -36.60
C ALA A 100 -7.08 24.04 -35.47
N GLU A 101 -8.35 24.46 -35.60
CA GLU A 101 -9.39 24.16 -34.62
C GLU A 101 -9.65 22.65 -34.49
N LYS A 102 -9.67 21.91 -35.61
CA LYS A 102 -9.82 20.44 -35.58
C LYS A 102 -8.65 19.78 -34.87
N TRP A 103 -7.41 20.14 -35.21
CA TRP A 103 -6.22 19.57 -34.58
C TRP A 103 -6.14 19.93 -33.10
N LEU A 104 -6.52 21.14 -32.72
CA LEU A 104 -6.55 21.58 -31.33
C LEU A 104 -7.60 20.81 -30.52
N GLY A 105 -8.81 20.64 -31.09
CA GLY A 105 -9.85 19.80 -30.48
C GLY A 105 -9.43 18.33 -30.35
N GLU A 106 -8.81 17.75 -31.39
CA GLU A 106 -8.27 16.39 -31.32
C GLU A 106 -7.15 16.26 -30.26
N LEU A 107 -6.27 17.26 -30.16
CA LEU A 107 -5.20 17.30 -29.16
C LEU A 107 -5.77 17.35 -27.74
N GLU A 108 -6.79 18.18 -27.49
CA GLU A 108 -7.46 18.26 -26.19
C GLU A 108 -8.14 16.95 -25.81
N VAL A 109 -8.83 16.30 -26.75
CA VAL A 109 -9.43 14.98 -26.53
C VAL A 109 -8.35 13.95 -26.20
N LYS A 110 -7.23 13.94 -26.93
CA LYS A 110 -6.13 13.01 -26.66
C LYS A 110 -5.45 13.30 -25.32
N LEU A 111 -5.28 14.57 -24.97
CA LEU A 111 -4.71 14.98 -23.69
C LEU A 111 -5.60 14.52 -22.53
N THR A 112 -6.90 14.79 -22.60
CA THR A 112 -7.86 14.38 -21.57
C THR A 112 -7.99 12.84 -21.49
N GLU A 113 -7.93 12.12 -22.60
CA GLU A 113 -7.86 10.65 -22.61
C GLU A 113 -6.63 10.15 -21.85
N GLN A 114 -5.46 10.73 -22.11
CA GLN A 114 -4.21 10.37 -21.43
C GLN A 114 -4.26 10.73 -19.94
N GLU A 115 -4.70 11.93 -19.58
CA GLU A 115 -4.87 12.35 -18.19
C GLU A 115 -5.80 11.41 -17.42
N ASN A 116 -6.96 11.09 -17.99
CA ASN A 116 -7.90 10.13 -17.41
C ASN A 116 -7.29 8.73 -17.28
N HIS A 117 -6.48 8.30 -18.26
CA HIS A 117 -5.79 7.03 -18.20
C HIS A 117 -4.77 7.00 -17.05
N TYR A 118 -3.93 8.03 -16.93
CA TYR A 118 -2.97 8.14 -15.83
C TYR A 118 -3.64 8.27 -14.47
N GLN A 119 -4.71 9.07 -14.34
CA GLN A 119 -5.48 9.17 -13.10
C GLN A 119 -6.06 7.82 -12.66
N LYS A 120 -6.58 7.01 -13.60
CA LYS A 120 -7.04 5.65 -13.31
C LYS A 120 -5.90 4.76 -12.83
N GLN A 121 -4.75 4.78 -13.50
CA GLN A 121 -3.57 4.02 -13.09
C GLN A 121 -3.08 4.43 -11.69
N LEU A 122 -3.01 5.74 -11.42
CA LEU A 122 -2.62 6.28 -10.11
C LEU A 122 -3.61 5.87 -9.02
N THR A 123 -4.91 5.95 -9.30
CA THR A 123 -5.95 5.54 -8.34
C THR A 123 -5.87 4.05 -8.02
N LEU A 124 -5.64 3.20 -9.03
CA LEU A 124 -5.42 1.77 -8.85
C LEU A 124 -4.13 1.46 -8.07
N ALA A 125 -3.05 2.20 -8.35
CA ALA A 125 -1.80 2.06 -7.61
C ALA A 125 -1.97 2.47 -6.13
N LEU A 126 -2.65 3.59 -5.88
CA LEU A 126 -2.95 4.08 -4.53
C LEU A 126 -3.87 3.12 -3.76
N SER A 127 -4.89 2.54 -4.40
CA SER A 127 -5.76 1.57 -3.73
C SER A 127 -5.02 0.29 -3.38
N ARG A 128 -4.13 -0.20 -4.25
CA ARG A 128 -3.24 -1.32 -3.96
C ARG A 128 -2.30 -1.02 -2.80
N LEU A 129 -1.68 0.17 -2.78
CA LEU A 129 -0.80 0.59 -1.69
C LEU A 129 -1.55 0.66 -0.35
N ARG A 130 -2.76 1.24 -0.33
CA ARG A 130 -3.62 1.24 0.87
C ARG A 130 -4.02 -0.16 1.30
N GLY A 131 -4.30 -1.06 0.35
CA GLY A 131 -4.59 -2.46 0.64
C GLY A 131 -3.39 -3.16 1.29
N ILE A 132 -2.18 -2.93 0.77
CA ILE A 132 -0.94 -3.46 1.37
C ILE A 132 -0.72 -2.85 2.75
N GLU A 133 -0.87 -1.55 2.93
CA GLU A 133 -0.71 -0.88 4.22
C GLU A 133 -1.69 -1.44 5.26
N TYR A 134 -2.95 -1.68 4.88
CA TYR A 134 -3.94 -2.31 5.75
C TYR A 134 -3.53 -3.74 6.14
N VAL A 135 -3.11 -4.57 5.18
CA VAL A 135 -2.66 -5.94 5.45
C VAL A 135 -1.41 -5.94 6.34
N VAL A 136 -0.45 -5.04 6.08
CA VAL A 136 0.75 -4.91 6.90
C VAL A 136 0.40 -4.49 8.32
N ASN A 137 -0.50 -3.53 8.51
CA ASN A 137 -0.92 -3.08 9.84
C ASN A 137 -1.67 -4.18 10.61
N THR A 138 -2.52 -4.96 9.94
CA THR A 138 -3.23 -6.08 10.59
C THR A 138 -2.28 -7.22 10.97
N ILE A 139 -1.33 -7.57 10.08
CA ILE A 139 -0.27 -8.55 10.39
C ILE A 139 0.62 -8.03 11.53
N ALA A 140 0.98 -6.74 11.54
CA ALA A 140 1.79 -6.16 12.60
C ALA A 140 1.07 -6.20 13.96
N ALA A 141 -0.23 -5.86 13.99
CA ALA A 141 -1.04 -5.97 15.20
C ALA A 141 -1.15 -7.41 15.71
N ALA A 142 -1.47 -8.37 14.82
CA ALA A 142 -1.54 -9.79 15.17
C ALA A 142 -0.17 -10.36 15.60
N GLY A 143 0.91 -9.91 14.95
CA GLY A 143 2.28 -10.30 15.26
C GLY A 143 2.74 -9.78 16.63
N ASN A 144 2.38 -8.55 17.00
CA ASN A 144 2.68 -8.00 18.33
C ASN A 144 1.96 -8.78 19.43
N GLU A 145 0.69 -9.15 19.23
CA GLU A 145 -0.05 -9.97 20.19
C GLU A 145 0.55 -11.38 20.30
N THR A 146 0.95 -11.99 19.18
CA THR A 146 1.63 -13.30 19.18
C THR A 146 2.96 -13.25 19.93
N LYS A 147 3.78 -12.21 19.70
CA LYS A 147 5.05 -12.01 20.41
C LYS A 147 4.84 -11.86 21.91
N ARG A 148 3.81 -11.13 22.32
CA ARG A 148 3.44 -10.95 23.72
C ARG A 148 3.06 -12.29 24.37
N GLN A 149 2.20 -13.07 23.73
CA GLN A 149 1.80 -14.40 24.19
C GLN A 149 3.01 -15.35 24.28
N GLN A 150 3.91 -15.31 23.29
CA GLN A 150 5.16 -16.09 23.30
C GLN A 150 6.11 -15.66 24.42
N GLY A 151 6.27 -14.36 24.67
CA GLY A 151 7.08 -13.85 25.78
C GLY A 151 6.53 -14.29 27.13
N MET A 152 5.22 -14.22 27.32
CA MET A 152 4.56 -14.71 28.54
C MET A 152 4.72 -16.23 28.70
N LYS A 153 4.58 -17.00 27.62
CA LYS A 153 4.81 -18.45 27.65
C LYS A 153 6.26 -18.79 27.99
N ALA A 154 7.23 -18.11 27.38
CA ALA A 154 8.65 -18.32 27.66
C ALA A 154 9.00 -18.02 29.13
N ALA A 155 8.44 -16.95 29.71
CA ALA A 155 8.59 -16.64 31.12
C ALA A 155 7.96 -17.73 32.02
N CYS A 156 6.74 -18.19 31.69
CA CYS A 156 6.08 -19.28 32.42
C CYS A 156 6.86 -20.61 32.32
N ASP A 157 7.37 -20.95 31.13
CA ASP A 157 8.17 -22.15 30.91
C ASP A 157 9.50 -22.06 31.69
N SER A 158 10.11 -20.87 31.78
CA SER A 158 11.30 -20.63 32.62
C SER A 158 11.03 -20.81 34.11
N LEU A 159 9.86 -20.37 34.60
CA LEU A 159 9.44 -20.58 35.98
C LEU A 159 9.17 -22.06 36.25
N HIS A 160 8.55 -22.76 35.30
CA HIS A 160 8.28 -24.19 35.40
C HIS A 160 9.56 -25.03 35.40
N THR A 161 10.54 -24.69 34.56
CA THR A 161 11.85 -25.37 34.57
C THR A 161 12.63 -25.07 35.84
N ALA A 162 12.57 -23.85 36.36
CA ALA A 162 13.15 -23.50 37.66
C ALA A 162 12.51 -24.32 38.78
N LEU A 163 11.18 -24.45 38.82
CA LEU A 163 10.46 -25.26 39.81
C LEU A 163 10.81 -26.75 39.70
N LYS A 164 10.92 -27.29 38.48
CA LYS A 164 11.39 -28.67 38.27
C LYS A 164 12.82 -28.88 38.72
N SER A 165 13.71 -27.94 38.45
CA SER A 165 15.10 -28.00 38.93
C SER A 165 15.16 -27.98 40.46
N ALA A 166 14.32 -27.16 41.10
CA ALA A 166 14.17 -27.14 42.55
C ALA A 166 13.65 -28.48 43.09
N SER A 167 12.65 -29.08 42.41
CA SER A 167 12.10 -30.39 42.82
C SER A 167 13.13 -31.53 42.75
N ALA A 168 14.11 -31.44 41.85
CA ALA A 168 15.16 -32.44 41.67
C ALA A 168 16.28 -32.33 42.70
N SER A 169 16.44 -31.19 43.39
CA SER A 169 17.41 -31.06 44.48
C SER A 169 16.96 -31.85 45.70
N ALA A 170 17.88 -32.67 46.23
CA ALA A 170 17.67 -33.48 47.43
C ALA A 170 18.18 -32.78 48.71
N ASP A 171 18.82 -31.61 48.58
CA ASP A 171 19.46 -30.94 49.70
C ASP A 171 18.39 -30.24 50.58
N PRO A 172 18.28 -30.60 51.88
CA PRO A 172 17.22 -30.09 52.75
C PRO A 172 17.41 -28.63 53.20
N ASP A 173 18.61 -28.09 52.99
CA ASP A 173 19.01 -26.74 53.38
C ASP A 173 19.07 -25.78 52.16
N GLU A 174 18.81 -26.28 50.94
CA GLU A 174 18.77 -25.47 49.73
C GLU A 174 17.39 -24.81 49.58
N HIS A 175 17.41 -23.49 49.38
CA HIS A 175 16.22 -22.67 49.24
C HIS A 175 16.25 -21.95 47.89
N PHE A 176 15.21 -22.12 47.08
CA PHE A 176 15.11 -21.51 45.76
C PHE A 176 14.32 -20.22 45.83
N SER A 177 14.80 -19.21 45.12
CA SER A 177 14.14 -17.91 44.97
C SER A 177 13.73 -17.74 43.51
N PHE A 178 12.44 -17.52 43.25
CA PHE A 178 11.88 -17.41 41.90
C PHE A 178 11.58 -15.96 41.49
N GLN A 179 12.29 -15.00 42.10
CA GLN A 179 12.01 -13.58 41.92
C GLN A 179 12.21 -13.13 40.47
N GLN A 180 13.26 -13.62 39.81
CA GLN A 180 13.62 -13.19 38.46
C GLN A 180 12.58 -13.66 37.45
N GLU A 181 12.10 -14.89 37.63
CA GLU A 181 11.09 -15.52 36.79
C GLU A 181 9.71 -14.90 37.02
N VAL A 182 9.35 -14.61 38.27
CA VAL A 182 8.08 -13.94 38.62
C VAL A 182 8.06 -12.49 38.13
N THR A 183 9.17 -11.76 38.23
CA THR A 183 9.27 -10.39 37.71
C THR A 183 9.23 -10.37 36.18
N ALA A 184 9.94 -11.29 35.52
CA ALA A 184 9.86 -11.45 34.06
C ALA A 184 8.44 -11.80 33.58
N LEU A 185 7.73 -12.66 34.29
CA LEU A 185 6.35 -13.02 33.98
C LEU A 185 5.40 -11.82 34.23
N ARG A 186 5.62 -11.04 35.29
CA ARG A 186 4.87 -9.82 35.58
C ARG A 186 5.05 -8.76 34.50
N ASP A 187 6.27 -8.61 33.98
CA ASP A 187 6.60 -7.68 32.90
C ASP A 187 5.99 -8.10 31.55
N ALA A 188 5.96 -9.41 31.26
CA ALA A 188 5.31 -9.95 30.08
C ALA A 188 3.76 -9.87 30.14
N ALA A 189 3.19 -9.95 31.35
CA ALA A 189 1.75 -10.05 31.59
C ALA A 189 1.08 -8.73 32.05
N ARG A 190 1.70 -7.57 31.87
CA ARG A 190 1.21 -6.25 32.37
C ARG A 190 -0.25 -5.92 32.01
N ASN A 191 -0.77 -6.48 30.91
CA ASN A 191 -2.12 -6.19 30.42
C ASN A 191 -3.16 -7.29 30.76
N ASP A 192 -2.73 -8.43 31.33
CA ASP A 192 -3.63 -9.55 31.62
C ASP A 192 -3.98 -9.57 33.12
N PRO A 193 -5.20 -9.14 33.51
CA PRO A 193 -5.58 -9.01 34.92
C PRO A 193 -5.61 -10.37 35.63
N PHE A 194 -5.93 -11.45 34.90
CA PHE A 194 -5.94 -12.80 35.45
C PHE A 194 -4.55 -13.24 35.94
N VAL A 195 -3.53 -13.06 35.11
CA VAL A 195 -2.15 -13.46 35.46
C VAL A 195 -1.63 -12.62 36.61
N LEU A 196 -1.93 -11.32 36.64
CA LEU A 196 -1.56 -10.45 37.76
C LEU A 196 -2.20 -10.89 39.08
N VAL A 197 -3.49 -11.26 39.08
CA VAL A 197 -4.17 -11.79 40.28
C VAL A 197 -3.54 -13.11 40.74
N VAL A 198 -3.20 -14.01 39.82
CA VAL A 198 -2.52 -15.26 40.16
C VAL A 198 -1.13 -14.99 40.74
N LEU A 199 -0.37 -14.05 40.17
CA LEU A 199 0.95 -13.65 40.68
C LEU A 199 0.85 -12.98 42.07
N ASP A 200 -0.20 -12.20 42.33
CA ASP A 200 -0.43 -11.58 43.64
C ASP A 200 -0.90 -12.59 44.69
N SER A 201 -1.47 -13.72 44.26
CA SER A 201 -1.84 -14.84 45.15
C SER A 201 -0.67 -15.72 45.57
N LEU A 202 0.52 -15.53 44.98
CA LEU A 202 1.71 -16.31 45.33
C LEU A 202 2.19 -15.98 46.76
N PRO A 203 2.64 -16.99 47.52
CA PRO A 203 3.17 -16.77 48.86
C PRO A 203 4.37 -15.82 48.81
N SER A 204 4.46 -14.89 49.76
CA SER A 204 5.54 -13.89 49.83
C SER A 204 6.93 -14.53 49.96
N ALA A 205 7.00 -15.79 50.42
CA ALA A 205 8.22 -16.61 50.47
C ALA A 205 8.77 -16.99 49.07
N ALA A 206 7.93 -16.92 48.02
CA ALA A 206 8.34 -17.12 46.62
C ALA A 206 8.94 -15.85 46.01
N VAL A 207 8.43 -14.69 46.43
CA VAL A 207 8.58 -13.40 45.75
C VAL A 207 9.57 -12.46 46.44
N SER A 208 9.88 -12.64 47.73
CA SER A 208 10.87 -11.82 48.43
C SER A 208 11.77 -12.68 49.31
N PRO A 209 13.12 -12.61 49.18
CA PRO A 209 14.00 -13.16 50.17
C PRO A 209 13.81 -12.34 51.43
N ALA A 210 13.18 -12.94 52.45
CA ALA A 210 13.06 -12.28 53.74
C ALA A 210 14.45 -11.90 54.27
N PRO A 211 14.60 -10.77 54.99
CA PRO A 211 15.89 -10.28 55.48
C PRO A 211 16.60 -11.24 56.46
N SER A 212 15.92 -12.28 56.92
CA SER A 212 16.47 -13.34 57.78
C SER A 212 16.76 -14.62 56.98
N GLY A 213 17.67 -14.54 55.99
CA GLY A 213 18.57 -15.61 55.54
C GLY A 213 18.07 -17.03 55.22
N GLY A 214 16.76 -17.31 55.17
CA GLY A 214 16.26 -18.68 55.08
C GLY A 214 14.82 -18.84 54.55
N ALA A 215 14.27 -17.83 53.87
CA ALA A 215 12.93 -17.90 53.30
C ALA A 215 12.98 -17.93 51.77
N GLY A 216 13.40 -19.06 51.23
CA GLY A 216 13.08 -19.46 49.86
C GLY A 216 12.25 -20.73 49.87
N ILE A 217 11.59 -21.03 48.76
CA ILE A 217 10.78 -22.24 48.65
C ILE A 217 11.72 -23.44 48.61
N GLN A 218 11.41 -24.44 49.43
CA GLN A 218 12.10 -25.70 49.36
C GLN A 218 11.48 -26.57 48.27
N GLY A 219 12.33 -27.24 47.50
CA GLY A 219 11.89 -28.17 46.47
C GLY A 219 11.33 -29.46 47.06
N GLU A 220 10.56 -30.20 46.26
CA GLU A 220 9.97 -31.48 46.66
C GLU A 220 11.00 -32.47 47.25
N GLY A 221 12.19 -32.60 46.63
CA GLY A 221 13.25 -33.47 47.11
C GLY A 221 13.75 -33.08 48.51
N GLY A 222 13.98 -31.78 48.74
CA GLY A 222 14.34 -31.24 50.06
C GLY A 222 13.25 -31.45 51.12
N LEU A 223 11.97 -31.25 50.76
CA LEU A 223 10.84 -31.51 51.65
C LEU A 223 10.73 -32.98 52.04
N ARG A 224 10.98 -33.88 51.08
CA ARG A 224 10.95 -35.33 51.30
C ARG A 224 12.02 -35.75 52.31
N GLU A 225 13.25 -35.26 52.16
CA GLU A 225 14.33 -35.58 53.10
C GLU A 225 14.09 -34.96 54.49
N ARG A 226 13.59 -33.71 54.55
CA ARG A 226 13.16 -33.10 55.82
C ARG A 226 12.03 -33.89 56.48
N PHE A 227 11.09 -34.44 55.71
CA PHE A 227 10.01 -35.24 56.28
C PHE A 227 10.54 -36.49 57.00
N VAL A 228 11.62 -37.12 56.53
CA VAL A 228 12.22 -38.26 57.24
C VAL A 228 12.69 -37.84 58.65
N LYS A 229 13.22 -36.62 58.79
CA LYS A 229 13.61 -36.04 60.09
C LYS A 229 12.37 -35.71 60.93
N VAL A 230 11.36 -35.06 60.35
CA VAL A 230 10.09 -34.71 61.01
C VAL A 230 9.36 -35.97 61.49
N LYS A 231 9.25 -37.01 60.66
CA LYS A 231 8.68 -38.33 61.00
C LYS A 231 9.37 -38.94 62.21
N ARG A 232 10.71 -38.90 62.28
CA ARG A 232 11.48 -39.40 63.44
C ARG A 232 11.18 -38.60 64.71
N VAL A 233 11.00 -37.28 64.63
CA VAL A 233 10.64 -36.45 65.79
C VAL A 233 9.17 -36.67 66.19
N CYS A 234 8.25 -36.68 65.23
CA CYS A 234 6.81 -36.90 65.47
C CYS A 234 6.56 -38.28 66.10
N ARG A 235 7.28 -39.33 65.68
CA ARG A 235 7.20 -40.67 66.32
C ARG A 235 7.61 -40.66 67.79
N ARG A 236 8.69 -39.95 68.11
CA ARG A 236 9.18 -39.80 69.50
C ARG A 236 8.18 -39.08 70.40
N VAL A 237 7.30 -38.29 69.81
CA VAL A 237 6.39 -37.38 70.51
C VAL A 237 4.91 -37.81 70.37
N ALA A 238 4.64 -38.90 69.64
CA ALA A 238 3.29 -39.35 69.29
C ALA A 238 2.40 -39.76 70.49
N LEU A 239 3.00 -40.22 71.60
CA LEU A 239 2.28 -40.63 72.81
C LEU A 239 2.25 -39.56 73.91
N VAL A 240 2.68 -38.33 73.63
CA VAL A 240 2.62 -37.23 74.62
C VAL A 240 1.17 -36.73 74.70
N PRO A 241 0.48 -36.83 75.85
CA PRO A 241 -0.90 -36.37 75.98
C PRO A 241 -1.00 -34.85 75.80
N GLU A 242 -2.06 -34.40 75.12
CA GLU A 242 -2.34 -33.01 74.69
C GLU A 242 -2.28 -31.94 75.81
N GLY A 243 -2.30 -32.36 77.09
CA GLY A 243 -2.27 -31.49 78.28
C GLY A 243 -1.03 -31.64 79.18
N GLY A 244 0.10 -32.13 78.66
CA GLY A 244 1.29 -32.52 79.44
C GLY A 244 1.77 -31.52 80.51
N ARG A 245 1.47 -31.82 81.79
CA ARG A 245 2.04 -31.18 82.98
C ARG A 245 3.02 -32.16 83.64
N GLY A 246 4.12 -32.51 82.97
CA GLY A 246 5.17 -33.34 83.55
C GLY A 246 6.29 -33.73 82.58
N MET A 247 7.54 -33.41 82.91
CA MET A 247 8.72 -33.72 82.09
C MET A 247 8.93 -35.25 81.89
N GLY A 248 8.39 -36.08 82.79
CA GLY A 248 8.48 -37.55 82.73
C GLY A 248 7.66 -38.22 81.62
N SER A 249 6.57 -37.61 81.13
CA SER A 249 5.79 -38.19 80.02
C SER A 249 6.58 -38.20 78.71
N TYR A 250 7.47 -37.22 78.51
CA TYR A 250 8.38 -37.17 77.35
C TYR A 250 9.42 -38.30 77.38
N ALA A 251 9.95 -38.65 78.56
CA ALA A 251 10.92 -39.74 78.71
C ALA A 251 10.29 -41.12 78.49
N LEU A 252 9.03 -41.32 78.92
CA LEU A 252 8.26 -42.54 78.67
C LEU A 252 7.92 -42.70 77.18
N SER A 253 7.47 -41.63 76.50
CA SER A 253 7.27 -41.66 75.04
C SER A 253 8.55 -41.96 74.27
N TYR A 254 9.70 -41.48 74.76
CA TYR A 254 11.01 -41.77 74.17
C TYR A 254 11.40 -43.26 74.31
N LEU A 255 11.28 -43.83 75.51
CA LEU A 255 11.58 -45.25 75.76
C LEU A 255 10.65 -46.20 74.99
N GLN A 256 9.36 -45.88 74.91
CA GLN A 256 8.39 -46.70 74.18
C GLN A 256 8.53 -46.57 72.65
N SER A 257 8.85 -45.37 72.14
CA SER A 257 9.14 -45.18 70.71
C SER A 257 10.40 -45.94 70.26
N MET A 258 11.34 -46.20 71.18
CA MET A 258 12.53 -47.00 70.91
C MET A 258 12.21 -48.51 70.92
N LEU A 259 11.21 -48.94 71.68
CA LEU A 259 10.81 -50.35 71.84
C LEU A 259 9.78 -50.83 70.80
N THR A 260 9.05 -49.92 70.15
CA THR A 260 8.04 -50.25 69.15
C THR A 260 8.69 -50.48 67.78
N VAL A 261 9.15 -51.72 67.53
CA VAL A 261 9.71 -52.12 66.23
C VAL A 261 8.59 -52.23 65.17
N SER A 262 8.77 -51.54 64.05
CA SER A 262 7.78 -51.29 62.99
C SER A 262 7.53 -52.47 62.03
N TRP A 263 7.07 -53.61 62.54
CA TRP A 263 6.85 -54.83 61.72
C TRP A 263 5.43 -55.00 61.15
N ARG A 264 4.54 -54.00 61.20
CA ARG A 264 3.11 -54.25 60.89
C ARG A 264 2.38 -53.31 59.93
N PHE A 265 3.07 -52.48 59.14
CA PHE A 265 2.36 -51.54 58.25
C PHE A 265 2.99 -51.38 56.84
N VAL A 266 3.48 -52.48 56.28
CA VAL A 266 3.63 -52.61 54.82
C VAL A 266 2.41 -53.39 54.34
N GLY A 267 1.45 -52.75 53.67
CA GLY A 267 0.41 -53.56 53.02
C GLY A 267 -0.86 -52.92 52.49
N ARG A 268 -1.22 -51.66 52.82
CA ARG A 268 -2.38 -51.05 52.14
C ARG A 268 -2.32 -49.52 52.16
N VAL A 269 -1.73 -48.96 51.11
CA VAL A 269 -1.96 -47.55 50.76
C VAL A 269 -3.31 -47.51 50.05
N VAL A 270 -4.37 -47.34 50.82
CA VAL A 270 -5.72 -47.12 50.30
C VAL A 270 -5.75 -45.72 49.70
N ARG A 271 -6.27 -45.59 48.47
CA ARG A 271 -6.54 -44.27 47.89
C ARG A 271 -7.63 -43.61 48.73
N LEU A 272 -7.43 -42.34 49.11
CA LEU A 272 -8.50 -41.57 49.74
C LEU A 272 -9.70 -41.55 48.77
N GLY A 273 -10.79 -42.23 49.17
CA GLY A 273 -11.99 -42.42 48.35
C GLY A 273 -12.68 -43.77 48.54
N GLU A 274 -11.97 -44.83 48.98
CA GLU A 274 -12.58 -46.16 49.15
C GLU A 274 -13.03 -46.47 50.59
N GLU A 275 -12.50 -45.78 51.60
CA GLU A 275 -12.95 -45.91 53.00
C GLU A 275 -12.91 -44.55 53.73
N GLU A 276 -13.90 -43.68 53.48
CA GLU A 276 -14.09 -42.42 54.23
C GLU A 276 -14.54 -42.62 55.69
N GLN A 277 -14.81 -43.86 56.11
CA GLN A 277 -15.54 -44.13 57.36
C GLN A 277 -14.67 -44.22 58.62
N ASP A 278 -13.33 -44.24 58.52
CA ASP A 278 -12.45 -44.39 59.70
C ASP A 278 -11.21 -43.45 59.69
N LEU A 279 -11.30 -42.24 59.10
CA LEU A 279 -10.22 -41.24 59.17
C LEU A 279 -9.98 -40.68 60.58
N GLU A 280 -10.99 -40.71 61.45
CA GLU A 280 -10.91 -40.13 62.80
C GLU A 280 -10.29 -41.05 63.85
N LYS A 281 -10.28 -42.37 63.61
CA LYS A 281 -9.72 -43.38 64.53
C LYS A 281 -8.26 -43.72 64.20
N LEU A 282 -7.66 -42.99 63.28
CA LEU A 282 -6.36 -43.34 62.75
C LEU A 282 -5.23 -42.99 63.71
N ASP A 283 -4.41 -43.98 64.03
CA ASP A 283 -3.28 -43.78 64.95
C ASP A 283 -2.22 -42.87 64.31
N THR A 284 -1.53 -42.09 65.14
CA THR A 284 -0.50 -41.13 64.73
C THR A 284 0.62 -41.81 63.93
N PHE A 285 0.95 -43.05 64.29
CA PHE A 285 1.95 -43.85 63.57
C PHE A 285 1.49 -44.26 62.18
N GLU A 286 0.21 -44.58 62.03
CA GLU A 286 -0.39 -45.00 60.76
C GLU A 286 -0.51 -43.83 59.79
N ILE A 287 -0.87 -42.64 60.30
CA ILE A 287 -0.84 -41.38 59.54
C ILE A 287 0.56 -41.10 58.98
N LEU A 288 1.61 -41.23 59.80
CA LEU A 288 2.99 -40.97 59.40
C LEU A 288 3.54 -42.00 58.40
N GLU A 289 3.11 -43.25 58.48
CA GLU A 289 3.49 -44.28 57.49
C GLU A 289 2.78 -44.08 56.14
N ARG A 290 1.49 -43.71 56.16
CA ARG A 290 0.75 -43.39 54.93
C ARG A 290 1.29 -42.14 54.25
N ALA A 291 1.59 -41.09 55.01
CA ALA A 291 2.23 -39.89 54.48
C ALA A 291 3.58 -40.23 53.81
N ASP A 292 4.43 -41.01 54.47
CA ASP A 292 5.72 -41.46 53.93
C ASP A 292 5.57 -42.29 52.64
N ALA A 293 4.55 -43.14 52.56
CA ALA A 293 4.24 -43.89 51.35
C ALA A 293 3.76 -42.97 50.20
N CYS A 294 2.93 -41.97 50.48
CA CYS A 294 2.51 -40.96 49.49
C CYS A 294 3.68 -40.12 49.00
N MET A 295 4.57 -39.69 49.91
CA MET A 295 5.80 -39.00 49.52
C MET A 295 6.65 -39.87 48.62
N ARG A 296 6.91 -41.14 48.95
CA ARG A 296 7.71 -42.03 48.07
C ARG A 296 7.15 -42.12 46.65
N ARG A 297 5.82 -42.03 46.48
CA ARG A 297 5.13 -42.06 45.18
C ARG A 297 5.17 -40.74 44.41
N GLY A 298 5.50 -39.62 45.07
CA GLY A 298 5.43 -38.28 44.46
C GLY A 298 4.09 -37.57 44.66
N ASP A 299 3.16 -38.15 45.43
CA ASP A 299 1.85 -37.55 45.70
C ASP A 299 1.92 -36.61 46.91
N MET A 300 2.55 -35.45 46.74
CA MET A 300 2.73 -34.47 47.82
C MET A 300 1.41 -33.93 48.38
N ASP A 301 0.40 -33.73 47.53
CA ASP A 301 -0.94 -33.29 47.96
C ASP A 301 -1.57 -34.23 48.99
N LEU A 302 -1.49 -35.54 48.72
CA LEU A 302 -2.02 -36.56 49.62
C LEU A 302 -1.19 -36.62 50.91
N ALA A 303 0.12 -36.50 50.81
CA ALA A 303 1.01 -36.47 51.98
C ALA A 303 0.68 -35.28 52.92
N VAL A 304 0.49 -34.08 52.37
CA VAL A 304 0.12 -32.89 53.16
C VAL A 304 -1.24 -33.08 53.84
N ARG A 305 -2.22 -33.67 53.15
CA ARG A 305 -3.53 -34.00 53.74
C ARG A 305 -3.40 -34.97 54.91
N TYR A 306 -2.62 -36.03 54.77
CA TYR A 306 -2.37 -36.98 55.86
C TYR A 306 -1.67 -36.32 57.04
N VAL A 307 -0.61 -35.53 56.81
CA VAL A 307 0.13 -34.86 57.88
C VAL A 307 -0.74 -33.79 58.58
N ASN A 308 -1.70 -33.19 57.90
CA ASN A 308 -2.66 -32.25 58.49
C ASN A 308 -3.66 -32.93 59.45
N LEU A 309 -3.86 -34.26 59.34
CA LEU A 309 -4.70 -35.03 60.28
C LEU A 309 -4.02 -35.26 61.63
N LEU A 310 -2.70 -35.02 61.75
CA LEU A 310 -1.99 -35.13 63.01
C LEU A 310 -2.59 -34.20 64.07
N ARG A 311 -2.66 -34.67 65.31
CA ARG A 311 -3.14 -33.89 66.48
C ARG A 311 -2.00 -33.71 67.48
N GLY A 312 -2.10 -32.67 68.30
CA GLY A 312 -1.21 -32.41 69.43
C GLY A 312 0.19 -31.95 69.13
N VAL A 313 1.14 -32.41 69.94
CA VAL A 313 2.55 -32.01 69.84
C VAL A 313 3.18 -32.46 68.49
N PRO A 314 2.86 -33.66 67.93
CA PRO A 314 3.27 -34.02 66.57
C PRO A 314 2.84 -33.02 65.49
N ARG A 315 1.63 -32.45 65.61
CA ARG A 315 1.15 -31.41 64.68
C ARG A 315 1.97 -30.13 64.78
N ARG A 316 2.38 -29.73 65.99
CA ARG A 316 3.22 -28.54 66.20
C ARG A 316 4.59 -28.71 65.57
N VAL A 317 5.20 -29.89 65.70
CA VAL A 317 6.49 -30.23 65.08
C VAL A 317 6.37 -30.26 63.54
N ALA A 318 5.27 -30.81 63.02
CA ALA A 318 5.03 -30.85 61.58
C ALA A 318 4.57 -29.51 60.98
N ARG A 319 4.31 -28.49 61.80
CA ARG A 319 3.72 -27.21 61.36
C ARG A 319 4.62 -26.50 60.35
N ASP A 320 5.91 -26.40 60.63
CA ASP A 320 6.85 -25.67 59.77
C ASP A 320 6.98 -26.37 58.41
N TRP A 321 7.11 -27.71 58.44
CA TRP A 321 7.09 -28.52 57.22
C TRP A 321 5.77 -28.40 56.45
N LEU A 322 4.62 -28.35 57.13
CA LEU A 322 3.31 -28.15 56.50
C LEU A 322 3.19 -26.77 55.85
N CYS A 323 3.74 -25.72 56.45
CA CYS A 323 3.78 -24.38 55.86
C CYS A 323 4.64 -24.38 54.59
N ASP A 324 5.83 -24.97 54.64
CA ASP A 324 6.73 -25.05 53.48
C ASP A 324 6.12 -25.90 52.34
N ALA A 325 5.44 -27.01 52.69
CA ALA A 325 4.75 -27.86 51.72
C ALA A 325 3.57 -27.17 51.05
N ARG A 326 2.80 -26.37 51.80
CA ARG A 326 1.71 -25.57 51.24
C ARG A 326 2.24 -24.50 50.31
N ASN A 327 3.29 -23.78 50.71
CA ASN A 327 3.89 -22.76 49.85
C ASN A 327 4.38 -23.36 48.52
N TYR A 328 5.04 -24.52 48.55
CA TYR A 328 5.44 -25.24 47.33
C TYR A 328 4.24 -25.62 46.46
N LEU A 329 3.20 -26.23 47.04
CA LEU A 329 2.00 -26.64 46.29
C LEU A 329 1.21 -25.46 45.73
N GLU A 330 1.10 -24.35 46.47
CA GLU A 330 0.47 -23.12 46.00
C GLU A 330 1.23 -22.53 44.80
N THR A 331 2.56 -22.53 44.84
CA THR A 331 3.36 -22.09 43.68
C THR A 331 3.24 -23.02 42.48
N LEU A 332 3.24 -24.34 42.71
CA LEU A 332 3.06 -25.32 41.66
C LEU A 332 1.69 -25.15 41.01
N GLN A 333 0.63 -25.06 41.81
CA GLN A 333 -0.73 -24.85 41.32
C GLN A 333 -0.85 -23.54 40.53
N ALA A 334 -0.26 -22.44 41.02
CA ALA A 334 -0.27 -21.16 40.31
C ALA A 334 0.42 -21.26 38.93
N VAL A 335 1.58 -21.91 38.84
CA VAL A 335 2.29 -22.13 37.57
C VAL A 335 1.46 -22.99 36.62
N HIS A 336 0.83 -24.05 37.12
CA HIS A 336 -0.04 -24.90 36.32
C HIS A 336 -1.26 -24.14 35.79
N LEU A 337 -1.92 -23.34 36.62
CA LEU A 337 -3.05 -22.49 36.22
C LEU A 337 -2.66 -21.49 35.13
N VAL A 338 -1.50 -20.83 35.27
CA VAL A 338 -0.99 -19.91 34.24
C VAL A 338 -0.67 -20.67 32.96
N SER A 339 0.00 -21.83 33.05
CA SER A 339 0.33 -22.65 31.87
C SER A 339 -0.93 -23.12 31.12
N GLU A 340 -1.97 -23.56 31.82
CA GLU A 340 -3.24 -24.00 31.23
C GLU A 340 -4.00 -22.82 30.59
N TYR A 341 -4.03 -21.67 31.27
CA TYR A 341 -4.59 -20.44 30.73
C TYR A 341 -3.87 -20.02 29.44
N MET A 342 -2.54 -20.09 29.43
CA MET A 342 -1.71 -19.80 28.25
C MET A 342 -1.94 -20.78 27.10
N ALA A 343 -2.12 -22.07 27.41
CA ALA A 343 -2.48 -23.07 26.41
C ALA A 343 -3.84 -22.77 25.79
N ALA A 344 -4.84 -22.38 26.60
CA ALA A 344 -6.15 -21.97 26.12
C ALA A 344 -6.08 -20.72 25.24
N LEU A 345 -5.32 -19.69 25.66
CA LEU A 345 -5.10 -18.48 24.86
C LEU A 345 -4.49 -18.78 23.50
N ASN A 346 -3.49 -19.67 23.44
CA ASN A 346 -2.84 -20.05 22.18
C ASN A 346 -3.80 -20.78 21.22
N ILE A 347 -4.72 -21.61 21.74
CA ILE A 347 -5.75 -22.25 20.93
C ILE A 347 -6.70 -21.19 20.35
N THR A 348 -7.12 -20.22 21.17
CA THR A 348 -8.00 -19.14 20.70
C THR A 348 -7.32 -18.25 19.66
N SER A 349 -6.05 -17.89 19.84
CA SER A 349 -5.31 -17.08 18.86
C SER A 349 -5.10 -17.86 17.55
N SER A 350 -4.78 -19.15 17.61
CA SER A 350 -4.66 -19.99 16.41
C SER A 350 -5.99 -20.11 15.64
N SER A 351 -7.12 -20.28 16.33
CA SER A 351 -8.45 -20.32 15.71
C SER A 351 -8.84 -18.99 15.07
N SER A 352 -8.50 -17.86 15.72
CA SER A 352 -8.75 -16.51 15.18
C SER A 352 -7.92 -16.23 13.93
N SER A 353 -6.66 -16.70 13.88
CA SER A 353 -5.79 -16.57 12.70
C SER A 353 -6.29 -17.42 11.53
N SER A 354 -6.83 -18.62 11.80
CA SER A 354 -7.44 -19.48 10.78
C SER A 354 -8.75 -18.88 10.23
N SER A 355 -9.56 -18.27 11.09
CA SER A 355 -10.78 -17.56 10.67
C SER A 355 -10.50 -16.27 9.90
N ALA A 356 -9.42 -15.55 10.22
CA ALA A 356 -9.02 -14.35 9.47
C ALA A 356 -8.45 -14.72 8.08
N ALA A 357 -7.74 -15.85 7.97
CA ALA A 357 -7.21 -16.34 6.70
C ALA A 357 -8.32 -16.80 5.73
N SER A 358 -9.43 -17.36 6.23
CA SER A 358 -10.57 -17.73 5.38
C SER A 358 -11.41 -16.53 4.94
N ALA A 359 -11.49 -15.48 5.76
CA ALA A 359 -12.21 -14.24 5.42
C ALA A 359 -11.52 -13.38 4.35
N GLY A 360 -10.19 -13.52 4.18
CA GLY A 360 -9.43 -12.80 3.15
C GLY A 360 -9.40 -13.47 1.76
N GLN A 361 -10.03 -14.65 1.60
CA GLN A 361 -10.11 -15.38 0.32
C GLN A 361 -11.46 -15.20 -0.41
N ASN A 362 -12.43 -14.52 0.21
CA ASN A 362 -13.65 -14.03 -0.43
C ASN A 362 -13.52 -12.53 -0.68
#